data_AF-A0A848T7R8-F1
#
_entry.id   AF-A0A848T7R8-F1
#
_cell.length_a   1.000
_cell.length_b   1.000
_cell.length_c   1.000
_cell.angle_alpha   90.00
_cell.angle_beta   90.00
_cell.angle_gamma   90.00
#
_symmetry.space_group_name_H-M   'P 1'
#
loop_
_entity.id
_entity.type
_entity.pdbx_description
1 polymer ?
#
loop_
_entity_poly.entity_id
_entity_poly.type
_entity_poly.pdbx_seq_one_letter_code
_entity_poly.pdbx_strand_id
1 'polypeptide(L)'
;MTKFSDLALSPKILKAVEAAGYETPTPIQLGAIPAALDGRDVLGIAQTGTGKTASFTLPMIHMLARGRARARMPRSLVLCPTRELAAQVAENFDTYAQNVKLSKALLIGGVSFKEQDALIDRGVDVLIATPGRLLDHFERGKLLLTGVQIMV
;
A
#
# COMPACT_ATOMS: atom_id res chain seq x y z
N MET A 1 22.64 -15.95 -5.11
CA MET A 1 21.16 -15.85 -5.02
C MET A 1 20.85 -14.54 -4.31
N THR A 2 20.09 -13.65 -4.93
CA THR A 2 19.76 -12.33 -4.34
C THR A 2 18.75 -12.50 -3.21
N LYS A 3 18.93 -11.78 -2.11
CA LYS A 3 18.05 -11.78 -0.93
C LYS A 3 17.27 -10.46 -0.84
N PHE A 4 16.21 -10.43 -0.04
CA PHE A 4 15.49 -9.18 0.25
C PHE A 4 16.36 -8.11 0.90
N SER A 5 17.37 -8.52 1.69
CA SER A 5 18.36 -7.61 2.29
C SER A 5 19.13 -6.79 1.26
N ASP A 6 19.21 -7.27 0.02
CA ASP A 6 19.98 -6.63 -1.05
C ASP A 6 19.14 -5.54 -1.77
N LEU A 7 17.85 -5.40 -1.42
CA LEU A 7 16.90 -4.48 -2.06
C LEU A 7 16.74 -3.14 -1.34
N ALA A 8 17.71 -2.77 -0.47
CA ALA A 8 17.73 -1.50 0.28
C ALA A 8 16.46 -1.21 1.13
N LEU A 9 15.72 -2.25 1.52
CA LEU A 9 14.58 -2.11 2.43
C LEU A 9 15.03 -1.85 3.88
N SER A 10 14.18 -1.15 4.65
CA SER A 10 14.52 -0.88 6.05
C SER A 10 14.54 -2.16 6.89
N PRO A 11 15.35 -2.24 7.97
CA PRO A 11 15.43 -3.44 8.82
C PRO A 11 14.07 -3.88 9.40
N LYS A 12 13.17 -2.93 9.67
CA LYS A 12 11.81 -3.21 10.18
C LYS A 12 10.96 -3.96 9.16
N ILE A 13 11.09 -3.62 7.88
CA ILE A 13 10.40 -4.27 6.77
C ILE A 13 11.01 -5.65 6.53
N LEU A 14 12.34 -5.74 6.52
CA LEU A 14 13.03 -7.04 6.36
C LEU A 14 12.61 -8.05 7.43
N LYS A 15 12.49 -7.62 8.69
CA LYS A 15 11.97 -8.47 9.77
C LYS A 15 10.53 -8.93 9.52
N ALA A 16 9.68 -8.09 8.94
CA ALA A 16 8.30 -8.45 8.62
C ALA A 16 8.22 -9.44 7.43
N VAL A 17 9.08 -9.25 6.43
CA VAL A 17 9.23 -10.14 5.26
C VAL A 17 9.70 -11.53 5.71
N GLU A 18 10.72 -11.60 6.56
CA GLU A 18 11.21 -12.85 7.16
C GLU A 18 10.12 -13.54 7.99
N ALA A 19 9.43 -12.80 8.87
CA ALA A 19 8.33 -13.35 9.68
C ALA A 19 7.15 -13.88 8.84
N ALA A 20 6.94 -13.32 7.65
CA ALA A 20 5.94 -13.77 6.70
C ALA A 20 6.39 -15.00 5.88
N GLY A 21 7.61 -15.51 6.09
CA GLY A 21 8.16 -16.68 5.41
C GLY A 21 8.74 -16.41 4.01
N TYR A 22 9.05 -15.16 3.69
CA TYR A 22 9.59 -14.78 2.38
C TYR A 22 11.11 -14.89 2.40
N GLU A 23 11.64 -15.90 1.71
CA GLU A 23 13.09 -16.15 1.68
C GLU A 23 13.79 -15.38 0.56
N THR A 24 13.23 -15.45 -0.65
CA THR A 24 13.86 -14.90 -1.86
C THR A 24 12.87 -14.07 -2.68
N PRO A 25 13.31 -12.90 -3.19
CA PRO A 25 12.44 -12.05 -3.99
C PRO A 25 12.14 -12.70 -5.35
N THR A 26 10.88 -12.59 -5.78
CA THR A 26 10.45 -13.03 -7.12
C THR A 26 11.01 -12.10 -8.21
N PRO A 27 11.03 -12.51 -9.49
CA PRO A 27 11.54 -11.66 -10.57
C PRO A 27 10.88 -10.28 -10.66
N ILE A 28 9.57 -10.18 -10.42
CA ILE A 28 8.86 -8.90 -10.43
C ILE A 28 9.27 -8.03 -9.23
N GLN A 29 9.53 -8.62 -8.06
CA GLN A 29 10.01 -7.90 -6.87
C GLN A 29 11.43 -7.38 -7.07
N LEU A 30 12.32 -8.19 -7.65
CA LEU A 30 13.69 -7.80 -7.99
C LEU A 30 13.73 -6.61 -8.95
N GLY A 31 12.85 -6.58 -9.95
CA GLY A 31 12.79 -5.49 -10.92
C GLY A 31 12.10 -4.23 -10.38
N ALA A 32 11.02 -4.39 -9.61
CA ALA A 32 10.16 -3.28 -9.22
C ALA A 32 10.61 -2.56 -7.94
N ILE A 33 11.06 -3.30 -6.90
CA ILE A 33 11.33 -2.72 -5.58
C ILE A 33 12.43 -1.64 -5.63
N PRO A 34 13.61 -1.89 -6.23
CA PRO A 34 14.66 -0.87 -6.29
C PRO A 34 14.22 0.36 -7.09
N ALA A 35 13.55 0.17 -8.23
CA ALA A 35 13.08 1.27 -9.06
C ALA A 35 12.05 2.14 -8.33
N ALA A 36 11.12 1.53 -7.59
CA ALA A 36 10.15 2.26 -6.79
C ALA A 36 10.80 3.02 -5.62
N LEU A 37 11.80 2.44 -4.95
CA LEU A 37 12.57 3.13 -3.91
C LEU A 37 13.35 4.34 -4.44
N ASP A 38 13.81 4.29 -5.69
CA ASP A 38 14.44 5.42 -6.40
C ASP A 38 13.43 6.51 -6.80
N GLY A 39 12.13 6.32 -6.55
CA GLY A 39 11.07 7.25 -6.94
C GLY A 39 10.76 7.23 -8.44
N ARG A 40 11.08 6.14 -9.15
CA ARG A 40 10.75 5.96 -10.56
C ARG A 40 9.38 5.30 -10.73
N ASP A 41 8.70 5.66 -11.81
CA ASP A 41 7.47 4.97 -12.23
C ASP A 41 7.80 3.54 -12.69
N VAL A 42 6.91 2.60 -12.35
CA VAL A 42 7.08 1.18 -12.65
C VAL A 42 5.83 0.63 -13.34
N LEU A 43 6.02 0.09 -14.55
CA LEU A 43 5.03 -0.75 -15.22
C LEU A 43 5.36 -2.23 -14.98
N GLY A 44 4.59 -2.89 -14.12
CA GLY A 44 4.81 -4.30 -13.78
C GLY A 44 3.91 -5.25 -14.57
N ILE A 45 4.48 -6.05 -15.47
CA ILE A 45 3.75 -7.08 -16.23
C ILE A 45 4.07 -8.45 -15.64
N ALA A 46 3.13 -9.04 -14.90
CA ALA A 46 3.28 -10.38 -14.35
C ALA A 46 1.92 -11.04 -14.07
N GLN A 47 1.88 -12.37 -14.05
CA GLN A 47 0.68 -13.14 -13.70
C GLN A 47 0.28 -13.00 -12.23
N THR A 48 -0.96 -13.29 -11.88
CA THR A 48 -1.41 -13.30 -10.47
C THR A 48 -0.65 -14.37 -9.68
N GLY A 49 -0.40 -14.12 -8.39
CA GLY A 49 0.37 -15.03 -7.54
C GLY A 49 1.90 -14.90 -7.64
N THR A 50 2.44 -14.03 -8.50
CA THR A 50 3.90 -13.86 -8.68
C THR A 50 4.56 -12.89 -7.69
N GLY A 51 3.85 -12.46 -6.64
CA GLY A 51 4.39 -11.52 -5.65
C GLY A 51 4.27 -10.03 -6.02
N LYS A 52 3.39 -9.67 -6.94
CA LYS A 52 3.12 -8.27 -7.34
C LYS A 52 2.75 -7.38 -6.14
N THR A 53 1.93 -7.86 -5.21
CA THR A 53 1.50 -7.06 -4.05
C THR A 53 2.70 -6.58 -3.23
N ALA A 54 3.59 -7.49 -2.81
CA ALA A 54 4.83 -7.14 -2.13
C ALA A 54 5.74 -6.21 -2.95
N SER A 55 5.69 -6.30 -4.29
CA SER A 55 6.53 -5.50 -5.18
C SER A 55 6.25 -4.00 -5.06
N PHE A 56 5.00 -3.60 -4.76
CA PHE A 56 4.64 -2.20 -4.54
C PHE A 56 4.40 -1.85 -3.07
N THR A 57 3.93 -2.78 -2.23
CA THR A 57 3.66 -2.47 -0.81
C THR A 57 4.94 -2.29 0.00
N LEU A 58 5.98 -3.10 -0.22
CA LEU A 58 7.26 -2.98 0.50
C LEU A 58 7.95 -1.62 0.29
N PRO A 59 8.16 -1.14 -0.96
CA PRO A 59 8.73 0.19 -1.17
C PRO A 59 7.80 1.31 -0.68
N MET A 60 6.48 1.17 -0.82
CA MET A 60 5.52 2.13 -0.28
C MET A 60 5.64 2.28 1.24
N ILE A 61 5.68 1.16 1.98
CA ILE A 61 5.87 1.15 3.44
C ILE A 61 7.20 1.82 3.82
N HIS A 62 8.27 1.53 3.08
CA HIS A 62 9.59 2.14 3.28
C HIS A 62 9.51 3.66 3.17
N MET A 63 8.94 4.16 2.08
CA MET A 63 8.88 5.59 1.78
C MET A 63 7.96 6.33 2.77
N LEU A 64 6.83 5.73 3.15
CA LEU A 64 5.86 6.33 4.06
C LEU A 64 6.31 6.31 5.52
N ALA A 65 7.26 5.45 5.91
CA ALA A 65 7.78 5.37 7.27
C ALA A 65 8.34 6.71 7.81
N ARG A 66 8.64 7.65 6.92
CA ARG A 66 8.95 9.04 7.27
C ARG A 66 7.72 9.91 7.05
N GLY A 67 7.29 10.66 8.05
CA GLY A 67 6.15 11.57 7.97
C GLY A 67 4.94 11.08 8.77
N ARG A 68 3.80 11.76 8.60
CA ARG A 68 2.55 11.45 9.29
C ARG A 68 1.36 11.76 8.40
N ALA A 69 0.33 10.92 8.49
CA ALA A 69 -0.97 11.18 7.89
C ALA A 69 -1.58 12.50 8.38
N ARG A 70 -2.40 13.11 7.53
CA ARG A 70 -3.24 14.27 7.87
C ARG A 70 -4.70 13.89 7.64
N ALA A 71 -5.59 14.46 8.44
CA ALA A 71 -7.03 14.25 8.30
C ALA A 71 -7.46 14.43 6.83
N ARG A 72 -8.21 13.46 6.31
CA ARG A 72 -8.77 13.46 4.94
C ARG A 72 -7.76 13.46 3.80
N MET A 73 -6.47 13.41 4.07
CA MET A 73 -5.43 13.62 3.07
C MET A 73 -4.44 12.45 3.08
N PRO A 74 -4.78 11.33 2.40
CA PRO A 74 -3.92 10.16 2.36
C PRO A 74 -2.60 10.45 1.65
N ARG A 75 -1.56 9.69 2.02
CA ARG A 75 -0.22 9.82 1.43
C ARG A 75 0.04 8.84 0.31
N SER A 76 -0.72 7.75 0.25
CA SER A 76 -0.75 6.85 -0.91
C SER A 76 -2.17 6.42 -1.26
N LEU A 77 -2.35 6.04 -2.53
CA LEU A 77 -3.57 5.47 -3.06
C LEU A 77 -3.24 4.18 -3.81
N VAL A 78 -3.93 3.10 -3.47
CA VAL A 78 -3.91 1.83 -4.22
C VAL A 78 -5.30 1.57 -4.75
N LEU A 79 -5.45 1.55 -6.08
CA LEU A 79 -6.70 1.24 -6.75
C LEU A 79 -6.76 -0.24 -7.12
N CYS A 80 -7.83 -0.90 -6.68
CA CYS A 80 -8.10 -2.30 -6.96
C CYS A 80 -9.42 -2.45 -7.72
N PRO A 81 -9.50 -3.28 -8.77
CA PRO A 81 -10.71 -3.43 -9.58
C PRO A 81 -11.88 -4.09 -8.83
N THR A 82 -11.60 -4.90 -7.81
CA THR A 82 -12.61 -5.62 -7.04
C THR A 82 -12.42 -5.46 -5.54
N ARG A 83 -13.49 -5.73 -4.78
CA ARG A 83 -13.49 -5.62 -3.31
C ARG A 83 -12.56 -6.65 -2.69
N GLU A 84 -12.55 -7.85 -3.28
CA GLU A 84 -11.78 -9.01 -2.83
C GLU A 84 -10.29 -8.75 -3.01
N LEU A 85 -9.88 -8.20 -4.16
CA LEU A 85 -8.49 -7.84 -4.38
C LEU A 85 -8.05 -6.68 -3.46
N ALA A 86 -8.91 -5.69 -3.25
CA ALA A 86 -8.63 -4.60 -2.31
C ALA A 86 -8.42 -5.12 -0.88
N ALA A 87 -9.27 -6.05 -0.42
CA ALA A 87 -9.13 -6.71 0.87
C ALA A 87 -7.82 -7.51 0.98
N GLN A 88 -7.47 -8.29 -0.05
CA GLN A 88 -6.22 -9.04 -0.09
C GLN A 88 -4.99 -8.11 -0.03
N VAL A 89 -5.02 -6.97 -0.72
CA VAL A 89 -3.92 -5.99 -0.62
C VAL A 89 -3.86 -5.38 0.78
N ALA A 90 -5.02 -5.11 1.41
CA ALA A 90 -5.08 -4.60 2.76
C ALA A 90 -4.53 -5.58 3.81
N GLU A 91 -4.77 -6.88 3.67
CA GLU A 91 -4.21 -7.93 4.55
C GLU A 91 -2.70 -8.08 4.36
N ASN A 92 -2.23 -8.08 3.12
CA ASN A 92 -0.80 -8.10 2.81
C ASN A 92 -0.08 -6.87 3.39
N PHE A 93 -0.71 -5.69 3.30
CA PHE A 93 -0.17 -4.48 3.93
C PHE A 93 0.03 -4.67 5.44
N ASP A 94 -0.96 -5.22 6.17
CA ASP A 94 -0.84 -5.43 7.62
C ASP A 94 0.32 -6.37 7.95
N THR A 95 0.47 -7.43 7.17
CA THR A 95 1.58 -8.40 7.29
C THR A 95 2.94 -7.70 7.19
N TYR A 96 3.13 -6.87 6.16
CA TYR A 96 4.42 -6.23 5.92
C TYR A 96 4.66 -4.98 6.78
N ALA A 97 3.60 -4.33 7.24
CA ALA A 97 3.66 -3.10 8.02
C ALA A 97 3.71 -3.33 9.54
N GLN A 98 3.65 -4.58 10.02
CA GLN A 98 3.57 -4.93 11.46
C GLN A 98 4.63 -4.26 12.37
N ASN A 99 5.81 -3.92 11.82
CA ASN A 99 6.91 -3.30 12.57
C ASN A 99 7.02 -1.77 12.37
N VAL A 100 6.08 -1.15 11.67
CA VAL A 100 6.01 0.29 11.43
C VAL A 100 4.67 0.87 11.87
N LYS A 101 4.65 2.15 12.25
CA LYS A 101 3.43 2.85 12.65
C LYS A 101 2.82 3.57 11.45
N LEU A 102 2.20 2.81 10.56
CA LEU A 102 1.45 3.35 9.42
C LEU A 102 -0.04 3.05 9.58
N SER A 103 -0.86 4.00 9.18
CA SER A 103 -2.31 3.90 9.22
C SER A 103 -2.87 3.57 7.82
N LYS A 104 -3.97 2.80 7.79
CA LYS A 104 -4.62 2.30 6.57
C LYS A 104 -6.12 2.57 6.61
N ALA A 105 -6.71 2.91 5.46
CA ALA A 105 -8.15 2.74 5.22
C ALA A 105 -8.40 1.87 3.98
N LEU A 106 -9.47 1.08 4.05
CA LEU A 106 -9.99 0.28 2.95
C LEU A 106 -11.36 0.81 2.54
N LEU A 107 -11.44 1.38 1.33
CA LEU A 107 -12.67 1.94 0.77
C LEU A 107 -13.27 1.01 -0.27
N ILE A 108 -14.25 0.23 0.17
CA ILE A 108 -14.95 -0.73 -0.69
C ILE A 108 -16.46 -0.65 -0.51
N GLY A 109 -17.19 -1.10 -1.54
CA GLY A 109 -18.64 -1.30 -1.47
C GLY A 109 -19.05 -2.28 -0.37
N GLY A 110 -20.32 -2.24 0.03
CA GLY A 110 -20.90 -3.16 1.02
C GLY A 110 -20.43 -2.97 2.46
N VAL A 111 -19.63 -1.93 2.74
CA VAL A 111 -19.22 -1.51 4.08
C VAL A 111 -19.77 -0.10 4.35
N SER A 112 -20.08 0.19 5.62
CA SER A 112 -20.65 1.45 6.07
C SER A 112 -19.77 2.65 5.72
N PHE A 113 -20.38 3.70 5.15
CA PHE A 113 -19.70 4.98 4.93
C PHE A 113 -19.17 5.57 6.23
N LYS A 114 -19.96 5.47 7.32
CA LYS A 114 -19.60 6.08 8.61
C LYS A 114 -18.28 5.53 9.17
N GLU A 115 -18.05 4.22 9.02
CA GLU A 115 -16.82 3.56 9.48
C GLU A 115 -15.62 3.98 8.63
N GLN A 116 -15.81 4.05 7.31
CA GLN A 116 -14.79 4.53 6.37
C GLN A 116 -14.45 6.01 6.61
N ASP A 117 -15.46 6.86 6.78
CA ASP A 117 -15.31 8.28 7.07
C ASP A 117 -14.55 8.51 8.39
N ALA A 118 -14.84 7.73 9.43
CA ALA A 118 -14.12 7.81 10.70
C ALA A 118 -12.62 7.45 10.60
N LEU A 119 -12.26 6.56 9.67
CA LEU A 119 -10.85 6.29 9.36
C LEU A 119 -10.21 7.47 8.62
N ILE A 120 -10.86 7.95 7.56
CA ILE A 120 -10.39 9.07 6.74
C ILE A 120 -10.24 10.35 7.59
N ASP A 121 -11.21 10.67 8.45
CA ASP A 121 -11.22 11.85 9.31
C ASP A 121 -10.06 11.85 10.33
N ARG A 122 -9.62 10.68 10.79
CA ARG A 122 -8.41 10.54 11.63
C ARG A 122 -7.12 10.80 10.84
N GLY A 123 -7.16 10.63 9.53
CA GLY A 123 -6.01 10.63 8.64
C GLY A 123 -5.43 9.23 8.50
N VAL A 124 -5.14 8.86 7.25
CA VAL A 124 -4.50 7.58 6.92
C VAL A 124 -3.26 7.80 6.07
N ASP A 125 -2.23 6.96 6.23
CA ASP A 125 -1.06 7.00 5.37
C ASP A 125 -1.38 6.30 4.05
N VAL A 126 -2.03 5.15 4.12
CA VAL A 126 -2.34 4.29 2.97
C VAL A 126 -3.84 4.19 2.75
N LEU A 127 -4.30 4.58 1.56
CA LEU A 127 -5.67 4.38 1.12
C LEU A 127 -5.72 3.27 0.07
N ILE A 128 -6.47 2.20 0.35
CA ILE A 128 -6.72 1.11 -0.62
C ILE A 128 -8.21 1.19 -0.98
N ALA A 129 -8.55 1.24 -2.27
CA ALA A 129 -9.92 1.51 -2.67
C ALA A 129 -10.34 0.80 -3.96
N THR A 130 -11.65 0.55 -4.11
CA THR A 130 -12.25 0.34 -5.43
C THR A 130 -12.63 1.67 -6.07
N PRO A 131 -12.55 1.82 -7.41
CA PRO A 131 -12.77 3.12 -8.08
C PRO A 131 -14.10 3.79 -7.73
N GLY A 132 -15.22 3.05 -7.78
CA GLY A 132 -16.53 3.61 -7.47
C GLY A 132 -16.64 4.16 -6.05
N ARG A 133 -16.14 3.42 -5.05
CA ARG A 133 -16.20 3.86 -3.66
C ARG A 133 -15.23 5.02 -3.39
N LEU A 134 -14.07 5.05 -4.03
CA LEU A 134 -13.17 6.21 -3.97
C LEU A 134 -13.88 7.48 -4.45
N LEU A 135 -14.53 7.41 -5.62
CA LEU A 135 -15.26 8.53 -6.21
C LEU A 135 -16.39 8.99 -5.29
N ASP A 136 -17.18 8.07 -4.73
CA ASP A 136 -18.24 8.40 -3.77
C ASP A 136 -17.72 9.27 -2.60
N HIS A 137 -16.58 8.90 -2.00
CA HIS A 137 -15.99 9.66 -0.89
C HIS A 137 -15.37 10.99 -1.34
N PHE A 138 -14.78 11.03 -2.54
CA PHE A 138 -14.18 12.22 -3.11
C PHE A 138 -15.24 13.27 -3.45
N GLU A 139 -16.32 12.89 -4.13
CA GLU A 139 -17.42 13.79 -4.52
C GLU A 139 -18.18 14.35 -3.32
N ARG A 140 -18.24 13.61 -2.21
CA ARG A 140 -18.80 14.09 -0.93
C ARG A 140 -17.90 15.10 -0.20
N GLY A 141 -16.73 15.44 -0.74
CA GLY A 141 -15.78 16.39 -0.15
C GLY A 141 -15.08 15.88 1.11
N LYS A 142 -15.10 14.56 1.35
CA LYS A 142 -14.49 13.94 2.55
C LYS A 142 -13.04 13.52 2.34
N LEU A 143 -12.56 13.51 1.10
CA LEU A 143 -11.23 13.02 0.73
C LEU A 143 -10.48 14.03 -0.15
N LEU A 144 -9.25 14.36 0.23
CA LEU A 144 -8.36 15.28 -0.46
C LEU A 144 -7.17 14.50 -1.02
N LEU A 145 -7.14 14.29 -2.34
CA LEU A 145 -6.09 13.51 -3.00
C LEU A 145 -4.79 14.30 -3.25
N THR A 146 -4.76 15.59 -2.91
CA THR A 146 -3.58 16.46 -3.11
C THR A 146 -2.36 16.07 -2.26
N GLY A 147 -2.54 15.21 -1.26
CA GLY A 147 -1.45 14.68 -0.43
C GLY A 147 -0.86 13.37 -0.91
N VAL A 148 -1.40 12.76 -1.97
CA VAL A 148 -0.94 11.48 -2.50
C VAL A 148 0.46 11.65 -3.11
N GLN A 149 1.42 10.91 -2.55
CA GLN A 149 2.82 10.85 -2.99
C GLN A 149 3.11 9.60 -3.82
N ILE A 150 2.29 8.55 -3.65
CA ILE A 150 2.45 7.25 -4.28
C ILE A 150 1.08 6.78 -4.75
N MET A 151 0.97 6.42 -6.03
CA MET A 151 -0.25 5.85 -6.61
C MET A 151 0.07 4.49 -7.24
N VAL A 152 -0.81 3.52 -7.02
CA VAL A 152 -0.73 2.15 -7.57
C VAL A 152 -2.08 1.79 -8.20
#